data_AF-A0A521WXK8-F1
#
_entry.id   AF-A0A521WXK8-F1
#
_cell.length_a   1.000
_cell.length_b   1.000
_cell.length_c   1.000
_cell.angle_alpha   90.00
_cell.angle_beta   90.00
_cell.angle_gamma   90.00
#
_symmetry.space_group_name_H-M   'P 1'
#
loop_
_entity.id
_entity.type
_entity.pdbx_description
1 polymer ?
#
loop_
_entity_poly.entity_id
_entity_poly.type
_entity_poly.pdbx_seq_one_letter_code
_entity_poly.pdbx_strand_id
1 'polypeptide(L)'
;MHGVGTELMRSAEQAARERGHATIGLSVGVDNTRARALYLRLGYRQADIPPFDVRWINRDERGVERVESETCTYFTRRLLR
;
A
#
# COMPACT_ATOMS: atom_id res chain seq x y z
N MET A 1 5.14 -12.79 -14.34
CA MET A 1 5.27 -11.48 -13.67
C MET A 1 6.56 -11.47 -12.87
N HIS A 2 7.47 -10.53 -13.16
CA HIS A 2 8.91 -10.61 -12.83
C HIS A 2 9.28 -10.23 -11.39
N GLY A 3 8.39 -10.40 -10.40
CA GLY A 3 8.73 -10.13 -8.99
C GLY A 3 8.97 -8.66 -8.61
N VAL A 4 8.81 -7.70 -9.53
CA VAL A 4 9.08 -6.27 -9.31
C VAL A 4 8.40 -5.70 -8.07
N GLY A 5 7.13 -6.07 -7.82
CA GLY A 5 6.43 -5.62 -6.61
C GLY A 5 7.10 -6.09 -5.31
N THR A 6 7.66 -7.30 -5.28
CA THR A 6 8.41 -7.80 -4.12
C THR A 6 9.68 -6.98 -3.91
N GLU A 7 10.42 -6.69 -4.98
CA GLU A 7 11.67 -5.93 -4.89
C GLU A 7 11.43 -4.48 -4.48
N LEU A 8 10.38 -3.84 -5.01
CA LEU A 8 9.98 -2.50 -4.57
C LEU A 8 9.68 -2.46 -3.07
N MET A 9 8.92 -3.44 -2.55
CA MET A 9 8.62 -3.49 -1.12
C MET A 9 9.88 -3.75 -0.28
N ARG A 10 10.78 -4.62 -0.73
CA ARG A 10 12.05 -4.88 -0.05
C ARG A 10 12.94 -3.63 0.01
N SER A 11 13.07 -2.89 -1.09
CA SER A 11 13.79 -1.62 -1.11
C SER A 11 13.15 -0.58 -0.21
N ALA A 12 11.81 -0.47 -0.17
CA ALA A 12 11.12 0.44 0.73
C ALA A 12 11.36 0.08 2.21
N GLU A 13 11.31 -1.21 2.56
CA GLU A 13 11.62 -1.67 3.91
C GLU A 13 13.08 -1.40 4.30
N GLN A 14 14.03 -1.61 3.39
CA GLN A 14 15.43 -1.32 3.63
C GLN A 14 15.64 0.18 3.88
N ALA A 15 15.08 1.03 3.03
CA ALA A 15 15.15 2.48 3.19
C ALA A 15 14.47 2.97 4.50
N ALA A 16 13.41 2.31 4.94
CA ALA A 16 12.78 2.60 6.22
C ALA A 16 13.68 2.21 7.41
N ARG A 17 14.36 1.05 7.35
CA ARG A 17 15.35 0.63 8.36
C ARG A 17 16.53 1.59 8.46
N GLU A 18 17.09 1.99 7.31
CA GLU A 18 18.22 2.93 7.24
C GLU A 18 17.90 4.29 7.86
N ARG A 19 16.64 4.71 7.79
CA ARG A 19 16.13 5.93 8.44
C ARG A 19 15.73 5.74 9.91
N GLY A 20 15.94 4.53 10.47
CA GLY A 20 15.65 4.23 11.87
C GLY A 20 14.17 3.97 12.18
N HIS A 21 13.32 3.75 11.17
CA HIS A 21 11.92 3.43 11.39
C HIS A 21 11.72 1.97 11.80
N ALA A 22 10.88 1.74 12.82
CA ALA A 22 10.57 0.39 13.32
C ALA A 22 9.38 -0.27 12.60
N THR A 23 8.62 0.51 11.81
CA THR A 23 7.40 0.05 11.14
C THR A 23 7.27 0.77 9.80
N ILE A 24 6.75 0.05 8.80
CA ILE A 24 6.29 0.62 7.54
C ILE A 24 4.82 0.22 7.34
N GLY A 25 4.05 1.08 6.65
CA GLY A 25 2.66 0.80 6.33
C GLY A 25 2.25 1.34 4.97
N LEU A 26 1.13 0.83 4.45
CA LEU A 26 0.55 1.21 3.17
C LEU A 26 -0.96 0.97 3.18
N SER A 27 -1.70 1.78 2.43
CA SER A 27 -3.09 1.52 2.10
C SER A 27 -3.19 0.72 0.80
N VAL A 28 -4.18 -0.17 0.71
CA VAL A 28 -4.49 -0.92 -0.50
C VAL A 28 -5.99 -1.08 -0.64
N GLY A 29 -6.51 -0.86 -1.86
CA GLY A 29 -7.90 -1.09 -2.20
C GLY A 29 -8.37 -2.49 -1.79
N VAL A 30 -9.58 -2.59 -1.24
CA VAL A 30 -10.15 -3.86 -0.77
C VAL A 30 -10.24 -4.90 -1.88
N ASP A 31 -10.47 -4.44 -3.11
CA ASP A 31 -10.63 -5.26 -4.33
C ASP A 31 -9.30 -5.66 -4.98
N ASN A 32 -8.18 -5.06 -4.56
CA ASN A 32 -6.85 -5.41 -5.06
C ASN A 32 -6.31 -6.68 -4.38
N THR A 33 -7.03 -7.78 -4.55
CA THR A 33 -6.78 -9.09 -3.92
C THR A 33 -5.35 -9.57 -4.16
N ARG A 34 -4.80 -9.31 -5.35
CA ARG A 34 -3.44 -9.70 -5.71
C ARG A 34 -2.36 -8.94 -4.96
N ALA A 35 -2.49 -7.62 -4.79
CA ALA A 35 -1.55 -6.84 -3.99
C ALA A 35 -1.66 -7.22 -2.50
N ARG A 36 -2.89 -7.39 -1.98
CA ARG A 36 -3.13 -7.86 -0.61
C ARG A 36 -2.44 -9.20 -0.34
N ALA A 37 -2.56 -10.16 -1.25
CA ALA A 37 -1.87 -11.46 -1.16
C ALA A 37 -0.34 -11.32 -1.16
N LEU A 38 0.21 -10.39 -1.96
CA LEU A 38 1.64 -10.07 -1.93
C LEU A 38 2.06 -9.55 -0.55
N TYR A 39 1.36 -8.56 0.01
CA TYR A 39 1.72 -7.97 1.30
C TYR A 39 1.63 -8.98 2.44
N LEU A 40 0.59 -9.82 2.47
CA LEU A 40 0.46 -10.92 3.43
C LEU A 40 1.66 -11.89 3.34
N ARG A 41 2.06 -12.29 2.12
CA ARG A 41 3.24 -13.16 1.92
C ARG A 41 4.55 -12.50 2.35
N LEU A 42 4.65 -11.17 2.25
CA LEU A 42 5.78 -10.40 2.76
C LEU A 42 5.72 -10.17 4.28
N GLY A 43 4.69 -10.66 4.97
CA GLY A 43 4.58 -10.55 6.42
C GLY A 43 3.98 -9.22 6.92
N TYR A 44 3.36 -8.44 6.02
CA TYR A 44 2.48 -7.35 6.45
C TYR A 44 1.21 -7.94 7.05
N ARG A 45 0.63 -7.21 8.01
CA ARG A 45 -0.64 -7.53 8.65
C ARG A 45 -1.59 -6.37 8.43
N GLN A 46 -2.86 -6.67 8.21
CA GLN A 46 -3.89 -5.64 8.22
C GLN A 46 -3.88 -4.99 9.61
N ALA A 47 -3.83 -3.66 9.64
CA ALA A 47 -3.92 -2.90 10.87
C ALA A 47 -5.34 -2.99 11.43
N ASP A 48 -5.48 -2.76 12.73
CA ASP A 48 -6.79 -2.64 13.40
C ASP A 48 -7.40 -1.26 13.11
N ILE A 49 -7.62 -0.99 11.83
CA ILE A 49 -8.19 0.23 11.27
C ILE A 49 -9.32 -0.22 10.33
N PRO A 50 -10.57 0.24 10.56
CA PRO A 50 -11.68 -0.05 9.65
C PRO A 50 -11.36 0.42 8.21
N PRO A 51 -11.97 -0.21 7.19
CA PRO A 51 -11.84 0.29 5.82
C PRO A 51 -12.24 1.77 5.72
N PHE A 52 -11.54 2.51 4.86
CA PHE A 52 -11.73 3.94 4.68
C PHE A 52 -11.68 4.34 3.21
N ASP A 53 -12.41 5.38 2.83
CA ASP A 53 -12.39 5.88 1.46
C ASP A 53 -11.25 6.85 1.25
N VAL A 54 -10.43 6.59 0.24
CA VAL A 54 -9.47 7.54 -0.31
C VAL A 54 -10.14 8.21 -1.51
N ARG A 55 -10.06 9.54 -1.61
CA ARG A 55 -10.64 10.31 -2.73
C ARG A 55 -9.59 11.17 -3.39
N TRP A 56 -9.64 11.27 -4.72
CA TRP A 56 -8.77 12.14 -5.50
C TRP A 56 -9.52 12.72 -6.69
N ILE A 57 -8.98 13.80 -7.24
CA ILE A 57 -9.47 14.37 -8.48
C ILE A 57 -8.66 13.74 -9.62
N ASN A 58 -9.35 13.02 -10.49
CA ASN A 58 -8.80 12.57 -11.75
C ASN A 58 -9.22 13.55 -12.85
N ARG A 59 -8.28 13.90 -13.73
CA ARG A 59 -8.54 14.71 -14.90
C ARG A 59 -8.46 13.81 -16.13
N ASP A 60 -9.57 13.70 -16.86
CA ASP A 60 -9.59 12.93 -18.09
C ASP A 60 -8.84 13.63 -19.24
N GLU A 61 -8.69 12.94 -20.37
CA GLU A 61 -7.97 13.44 -21.56
C GLU A 61 -8.57 14.74 -22.13
N ARG A 62 -9.82 15.07 -21.78
CA ARG A 62 -10.51 16.28 -22.21
C ARG A 62 -10.40 17.41 -21.19
N GLY A 63 -9.65 17.19 -20.11
CA GLY A 63 -9.45 18.17 -19.05
C GLY A 63 -10.60 18.24 -18.04
N VAL A 64 -11.59 17.35 -18.11
CA VAL A 64 -12.72 17.34 -17.18
C VAL A 64 -12.28 16.67 -15.89
N GLU A 65 -12.49 17.38 -14.78
CA GLU A 65 -12.21 16.85 -13.44
C GLU A 65 -13.36 15.97 -12.95
N ARG A 66 -13.01 14.80 -12.42
CA ARG A 66 -13.92 13.86 -11.79
C ARG A 66 -13.37 13.49 -10.42
N VAL A 67 -14.26 13.42 -9.44
CA VAL A 67 -13.92 12.85 -8.14
C VAL A 67 -13.98 11.34 -8.25
N GLU A 68 -12.85 10.70 -8.01
CA GLU A 68 -12.73 9.26 -7.89
C GLU A 68 -12.53 8.88 -6.42
N SER A 69 -12.91 7.65 -6.08
CA SER A 69 -12.74 7.11 -4.74
C SER A 69 -12.45 5.61 -4.76
N GLU A 70 -11.63 5.15 -3.82
CA GLU A 70 -11.39 3.74 -3.55
C GLU A 70 -11.48 3.46 -2.04
N THR A 71 -12.23 2.43 -1.66
CA THR A 71 -12.24 1.93 -0.29
C THR A 71 -11.00 1.09 -0.04
N CYS A 72 -10.18 1.52 0.91
CA CYS A 72 -8.89 0.93 1.26
C CYS A 72 -8.90 0.27 2.63
N THR A 73 -7.96 -0.67 2.82
CA THR A 73 -7.53 -1.15 4.15
C THR A 73 -6.06 -0.79 4.35
N TYR A 74 -5.64 -0.65 5.61
CA TYR A 74 -4.25 -0.33 5.94
C TYR A 74 -3.49 -1.58 6.36
N PHE A 75 -2.28 -1.76 5.85
CA PHE A 75 -1.38 -2.85 6.19
C PHE A 75 -0.11 -2.30 6.82
N THR A 76 0.41 -2.99 7.84
CA THR A 76 1.65 -2.63 8.51
C THR A 76 2.58 -3.81 8.64
N ARG A 77 3.88 -3.54 8.64
CA ARG A 77 4.91 -4.53 8.96
C ARG A 77 5.90 -3.91 9.92
N ARG A 78 6.18 -4.63 11.02
CA ARG A 78 7.27 -4.30 11.92
C ARG A 78 8.59 -4.69 11.25
N LEU A 79 9.53 -3.75 11.22
CA LEU A 79 10.87 -3.94 10.72
C LEU A 79 11.74 -4.29 11.94
N LEU A 80 12.13 -5.56 12.03
CA LEU A 80 13.16 -5.95 12.99
C LEU A 80 14.45 -5.21 12.63
N ARG A 81 15.18 -4.76 13.66
CA ARG A 81 16.53 -4.22 13.53
C ARG A 81 17.48 -5.32 13.09
#